data_AF-A0A2I0QES3-F1
#
_entry.id   AF-A0A2I0QES3-F1
#
_cell.length_a   1.000
_cell.length_b   1.000
_cell.length_c   1.000
_cell.angle_alpha   90.00
_cell.angle_beta   90.00
_cell.angle_gamma   90.00
#
_symmetry.space_group_name_H-M   'P 1'
#
loop_
_entity.id
_entity.type
_entity.pdbx_description
1 polymer ?
#
loop_
_entity_poly.entity_id
_entity_poly.type
_entity_poly.pdbx_seq_one_letter_code
_entity_poly.pdbx_strand_id
1 'polypeptide(L)'
;MHGLPIEVKVEGKFGIKTKKDIEIFGTDKFIEECKNFAITNMQAMTSQLKELTVWLDWENAYQTIDKSYMESVWFGIKKAHEKNLLYEKEKVIHWCPRCETAMAGYEVADGYKEVTDTAIYVRTKLKNKGKFNAQFKDASIVIWTTTPWTLPANVA
;
A
#
# COMPACT_ATOMS: atom_id res chain seq x y z
N MET A 1 -12.33 -11.77 0.94
CA MET A 1 -12.97 -11.44 -0.36
C MET A 1 -13.04 -9.91 -0.57
N HIS A 2 -11.97 -9.18 -0.22
CA HIS A 2 -11.84 -7.73 -0.40
C HIS A 2 -10.37 -7.41 -0.69
N GLY A 3 -10.10 -6.15 -1.02
CA GLY A 3 -8.77 -5.56 -0.94
C GLY A 3 -7.90 -5.77 -2.17
N LEU A 4 -6.68 -5.26 -2.03
CA LEU A 4 -5.75 -5.01 -3.14
C LEU A 4 -5.45 -6.24 -4.03
N PRO A 5 -5.28 -7.47 -3.51
CA PRO A 5 -5.01 -8.62 -4.37
C PRO A 5 -6.10 -8.90 -5.41
N ILE A 6 -7.38 -8.67 -5.06
CA ILE A 6 -8.51 -8.84 -5.98
C ILE A 6 -8.56 -7.68 -6.96
N GLU A 7 -8.47 -6.45 -6.45
CA GLU A 7 -8.51 -5.23 -7.25
C GLU A 7 -7.45 -5.27 -8.36
N VAL A 8 -6.21 -5.62 -8.03
CA VAL A 8 -5.10 -5.70 -9.00
C VAL A 8 -5.33 -6.76 -10.08
N LYS A 9 -6.00 -7.87 -9.76
CA LYS A 9 -6.33 -8.91 -10.76
C LYS A 9 -7.45 -8.45 -11.69
N VAL A 10 -8.46 -7.76 -11.15
CA VAL A 10 -9.56 -7.20 -11.95
C VAL A 10 -9.06 -6.05 -12.82
N GLU A 11 -8.20 -5.18 -12.29
CA GLU A 11 -7.51 -4.14 -13.07
C GLU A 11 -6.80 -4.75 -14.28
N GLY A 12 -6.04 -5.81 -14.06
CA GLY A 12 -5.35 -6.54 -15.12
C GLY A 12 -6.29 -7.15 -16.18
N LYS A 13 -7.46 -7.67 -15.76
CA LYS A 13 -8.48 -8.22 -16.66
C LYS A 13 -9.05 -7.16 -17.62
N PHE A 14 -9.22 -5.93 -17.12
CA PHE A 14 -9.81 -4.82 -17.88
C PHE A 14 -8.79 -3.82 -18.42
N GLY A 15 -7.49 -4.06 -18.24
CA GLY A 15 -6.42 -3.19 -18.72
C GLY A 15 -6.36 -1.83 -18.01
N ILE A 16 -6.91 -1.73 -16.80
CA ILE A 16 -6.94 -0.52 -15.96
C ILE A 16 -5.54 -0.31 -15.39
N LYS A 17 -5.01 0.92 -15.46
CA LYS A 17 -3.63 1.24 -15.01
C LYS A 17 -3.59 2.27 -13.89
N THR A 18 -4.60 3.11 -13.79
CA THR A 18 -4.69 4.21 -12.82
C THR A 18 -6.05 4.23 -12.14
N LYS A 19 -6.15 4.87 -10.97
CA LYS A 19 -7.46 5.01 -10.30
C LYS A 19 -8.48 5.80 -11.12
N LYS A 20 -8.01 6.75 -11.93
CA LYS A 20 -8.88 7.51 -12.84
C LYS A 20 -9.54 6.61 -13.88
N ASP A 21 -8.86 5.56 -14.33
CA ASP A 21 -9.43 4.59 -15.26
C ASP A 21 -10.58 3.80 -14.60
N ILE A 22 -10.51 3.55 -13.28
CA ILE A 22 -11.59 2.92 -12.51
C ILE A 22 -12.82 3.84 -12.46
N GLU A 23 -12.61 5.14 -12.23
CA GLU A 23 -13.71 6.12 -12.23
C GLU A 23 -14.38 6.21 -13.61
N ILE A 24 -13.60 6.17 -14.69
CA ILE A 24 -14.10 6.16 -16.07
C ILE A 24 -14.85 4.85 -16.38
N PHE A 25 -14.33 3.71 -15.92
CA PHE A 25 -15.00 2.40 -16.05
C PHE A 25 -16.32 2.36 -15.26
N GLY A 26 -16.38 3.08 -14.14
CA GLY A 26 -17.49 3.14 -13.21
C GLY A 26 -17.19 2.32 -11.96
N THR A 27 -17.13 3.00 -10.81
CA THR A 27 -16.77 2.39 -9.52
C THR A 27 -17.70 1.24 -9.14
N ASP A 28 -19.01 1.38 -9.34
CA ASP A 28 -19.99 0.33 -9.01
C ASP A 28 -19.75 -0.93 -9.84
N LYS A 29 -19.49 -0.77 -11.15
CA LYS A 29 -19.17 -1.89 -12.06
C LYS A 29 -17.85 -2.56 -11.66
N PHE A 30 -16.85 -1.77 -11.29
CA PHE A 30 -15.57 -2.30 -10.83
C PHE A 30 -15.74 -3.12 -9.54
N ILE A 31 -16.53 -2.62 -8.59
CA ILE A 31 -16.84 -3.34 -7.35
C ILE A 31 -17.59 -4.65 -7.65
N GLU A 32 -18.54 -4.63 -8.58
CA GLU A 32 -19.27 -5.82 -9.01
C GLU A 32 -18.33 -6.87 -9.63
N GLU A 33 -17.43 -6.45 -10.51
CA GLU A 33 -16.41 -7.35 -11.09
C GLU A 33 -15.47 -7.92 -10.02
N CYS A 34 -15.09 -7.14 -9.01
CA CYS A 34 -14.30 -7.61 -7.87
C CYS A 34 -15.05 -8.66 -7.05
N LYS A 35 -16.35 -8.45 -6.78
CA LYS A 35 -17.20 -9.43 -6.10
C LYS A 35 -17.33 -10.71 -6.91
N ASN A 36 -17.61 -10.60 -8.21
CA ASN A 36 -17.73 -11.73 -9.12
C ASN A 36 -16.41 -12.52 -9.16
N PHE A 37 -15.28 -11.84 -9.31
CA PHE A 37 -13.97 -12.47 -9.28
C PHE A 37 -13.73 -13.22 -7.96
N ALA A 38 -14.04 -12.61 -6.81
CA ALA A 38 -13.87 -13.24 -5.51
C ALA A 38 -14.73 -14.51 -5.35
N ILE A 39 -16.02 -14.44 -5.73
CA ILE A 39 -16.97 -15.56 -5.63
C ILE A 39 -16.55 -16.70 -6.55
N THR A 40 -16.20 -16.42 -7.80
CA THR A 40 -15.77 -17.45 -8.75
C THR A 40 -14.51 -18.17 -8.27
N ASN A 41 -13.50 -17.43 -7.76
CA ASN A 41 -12.29 -18.05 -7.23
C ASN A 41 -12.55 -18.86 -5.95
N MET A 42 -13.43 -18.37 -5.08
CA MET A 42 -13.87 -19.12 -3.90
C MET A 42 -14.52 -20.45 -4.29
N GLN A 43 -15.46 -20.44 -5.23
CA GLN A 43 -16.14 -21.66 -5.71
C GLN A 43 -15.15 -22.66 -6.32
N ALA A 44 -14.21 -22.19 -7.13
CA ALA A 44 -13.16 -23.03 -7.70
C ALA A 44 -12.29 -23.67 -6.61
N MET A 45 -11.85 -22.88 -5.63
CA MET A 45 -11.06 -23.38 -4.50
C MET A 45 -11.84 -24.38 -3.65
N THR A 46 -13.13 -24.12 -3.38
CA THR A 46 -14.00 -25.05 -2.66
C THR A 46 -14.15 -26.38 -3.39
N SER A 47 -14.30 -26.38 -4.71
CA SER A 47 -14.36 -27.62 -5.50
C SER A 47 -13.07 -28.43 -5.36
N GLN A 48 -11.91 -27.78 -5.51
CA GLN A 48 -10.60 -28.42 -5.38
C GLN A 48 -10.37 -29.00 -3.99
N LEU A 49 -10.74 -28.29 -2.92
CA LEU A 49 -10.58 -28.79 -1.55
C LEU A 49 -11.51 -29.97 -1.26
N LYS A 50 -12.73 -29.97 -1.81
CA LYS A 50 -13.65 -31.12 -1.72
C LYS A 50 -13.08 -32.36 -2.44
N GLU A 51 -12.47 -32.19 -3.61
CA GLU A 51 -11.79 -33.28 -4.33
C GLU A 51 -10.62 -33.86 -3.52
N LEU A 52 -9.92 -33.01 -2.76
CA LEU A 52 -8.88 -33.43 -1.81
C LEU A 52 -9.43 -34.05 -0.52
N THR A 53 -10.75 -34.29 -0.42
CA THR A 53 -11.41 -34.86 0.75
C THR A 53 -11.21 -34.03 2.03
N VAL A 54 -11.03 -32.71 1.88
CA VAL A 54 -10.95 -31.80 3.02
C VAL A 54 -12.34 -31.68 3.64
N TRP A 55 -12.46 -32.07 4.92
CA TRP A 55 -13.73 -32.10 5.63
C TRP A 55 -13.92 -30.81 6.45
N LEU A 56 -14.71 -29.89 5.89
CA LEU A 56 -15.09 -28.61 6.50
C LEU A 56 -16.58 -28.35 6.28
N ASP A 57 -17.15 -27.40 7.03
CA ASP A 57 -18.50 -26.90 6.77
C ASP A 57 -18.47 -25.94 5.58
N TRP A 58 -18.77 -26.47 4.39
CA TRP A 58 -18.79 -25.71 3.15
C TRP A 58 -20.09 -24.93 2.94
N GLU A 59 -21.17 -25.29 3.62
CA GLU A 59 -22.48 -24.68 3.44
C GLU A 59 -22.62 -23.41 4.27
N ASN A 60 -22.02 -23.39 5.47
CA ASN A 60 -22.05 -22.24 6.38
C ASN A 60 -20.69 -21.54 6.53
N ALA A 61 -19.84 -21.60 5.49
CA ALA A 61 -18.57 -20.89 5.49
C ALA A 61 -18.78 -19.37 5.53
N TYR A 62 -18.11 -18.69 6.47
CA TYR A 62 -18.19 -17.23 6.56
C TYR A 62 -17.55 -16.57 5.33
N GLN A 63 -18.14 -15.47 4.85
CA GLN A 63 -17.56 -14.67 3.78
C GLN A 63 -17.38 -13.23 4.23
N THR A 64 -16.21 -12.66 3.99
CA THR A 64 -15.92 -11.29 4.45
C THR A 64 -16.74 -10.23 3.71
N ILE A 65 -17.36 -10.60 2.58
CA ILE A 65 -18.29 -9.74 1.80
C ILE A 65 -19.70 -9.73 2.38
N ASP A 66 -20.02 -10.65 3.30
CA ASP A 66 -21.34 -10.70 3.93
C ASP A 66 -21.58 -9.48 4.80
N LYS A 67 -22.80 -8.96 4.74
CA LYS A 67 -23.19 -7.75 5.49
C LYS A 67 -23.03 -7.93 7.00
N SER A 68 -23.36 -9.11 7.54
CA SER A 68 -23.19 -9.43 8.96
C SER A 68 -21.72 -9.44 9.39
N TYR A 69 -20.82 -9.92 8.52
CA TYR A 69 -19.37 -9.88 8.75
C TYR A 69 -18.87 -8.43 8.75
N MET A 70 -19.27 -7.64 7.75
CA MET A 70 -18.92 -6.22 7.66
C MET A 70 -19.42 -5.42 8.86
N GLU A 71 -20.65 -5.67 9.32
CA GLU A 71 -21.22 -5.04 10.51
C GLU A 71 -20.40 -5.37 11.77
N SER A 72 -19.93 -6.62 11.89
CA SER A 72 -19.05 -7.04 12.98
C SER A 72 -17.72 -6.29 12.96
N VAL A 73 -17.16 -6.04 11.77
CA VAL A 73 -15.95 -5.20 11.60
C VAL A 73 -16.23 -3.75 12.01
N TRP A 74 -17.36 -3.18 11.58
CA TRP A 74 -17.76 -1.82 11.99
C TRP A 74 -17.94 -1.69 13.50
N PHE A 75 -18.52 -2.70 14.14
CA PHE A 75 -18.62 -2.77 15.59
C PHE A 75 -17.23 -2.77 16.26
N GLY A 76 -16.28 -3.56 15.73
CA GLY A 76 -14.90 -3.57 16.21
C GLY A 76 -14.21 -2.20 16.11
N ILE A 77 -14.34 -1.54 14.96
CA ILE A 77 -13.81 -0.17 14.73
C ILE A 77 -14.45 0.82 15.71
N LYS A 78 -15.78 0.77 15.88
CA LYS A 78 -16.51 1.62 16.84
C LYS A 78 -15.98 1.43 18.26
N LYS A 79 -15.75 0.18 18.70
CA LYS A 79 -15.19 -0.11 20.02
C LYS A 79 -13.76 0.40 20.19
N ALA A 80 -12.94 0.34 19.14
CA ALA A 80 -11.60 0.93 19.15
C ALA A 80 -11.65 2.46 19.25
N HIS A 81 -12.57 3.10 18.53
CA HIS A 81 -12.82 4.53 18.62
C HIS A 81 -13.27 4.95 20.02
N GLU A 82 -14.27 4.27 20.60
CA GLU A 82 -14.77 4.53 21.96
C GLU A 82 -13.67 4.40 23.04
N LYS A 83 -12.63 3.60 22.77
CA LYS A 83 -11.46 3.43 23.65
C LYS A 83 -10.29 4.37 23.33
N ASN A 84 -10.46 5.34 22.42
CA ASN A 84 -9.41 6.24 21.94
C ASN A 84 -8.17 5.51 21.35
N LEU A 85 -8.39 4.36 20.71
CA LEU A 85 -7.32 3.58 20.03
C LEU A 85 -7.19 3.93 18.54
N LEU A 86 -8.14 4.70 18.00
CA LEU A 86 -8.10 5.21 16.62
C LEU A 86 -7.75 6.69 16.65
N TYR A 87 -6.79 7.09 15.81
CA TYR A 87 -6.35 8.47 15.69
C TYR A 87 -5.97 8.78 14.24
N GLU A 88 -6.05 10.05 13.89
CA GLU A 88 -5.59 10.58 12.60
C GLU A 88 -4.32 11.38 12.82
N LYS A 89 -3.31 11.16 11.98
CA LYS A 89 -2.03 11.87 12.06
C LYS A 89 -1.32 11.88 10.72
N GLU A 90 -0.75 13.02 10.37
CA GLU A 90 0.20 13.12 9.26
C GLU A 90 1.54 12.48 9.64
N LYS A 91 1.93 11.44 8.90
CA LYS A 91 3.15 10.68 9.15
C LYS A 91 3.75 10.19 7.84
N VAL A 92 5.07 10.07 7.79
CA VAL A 92 5.76 9.32 6.73
C VAL A 92 5.42 7.84 6.88
N ILE A 93 4.81 7.28 5.83
CA ILE A 93 4.36 5.89 5.75
C ILE A 93 4.80 5.30 4.40
N HIS A 94 4.74 3.97 4.29
CA HIS A 94 4.97 3.32 3.01
C HIS A 94 3.81 3.61 2.06
N TRP A 95 4.15 3.95 0.82
CA TRP A 95 3.19 4.36 -0.21
C TRP A 95 3.46 3.60 -1.50
N CYS A 96 2.42 3.01 -2.08
CA CYS A 96 2.51 2.45 -3.41
C CYS A 96 2.04 3.49 -4.44
N PRO A 97 2.91 4.02 -5.32
CA PRO A 97 2.51 5.02 -6.30
C PRO A 97 1.59 4.46 -7.40
N ARG A 98 1.64 3.14 -7.66
CA ARG A 98 0.78 2.48 -8.64
C ARG A 98 -0.63 2.25 -8.11
N CYS A 99 -0.72 1.70 -6.90
CA CYS A 99 -2.01 1.42 -6.25
C CYS A 99 -2.60 2.68 -5.59
N GLU A 100 -1.85 3.78 -5.57
CA GLU A 100 -2.22 5.08 -5.01
C GLU A 100 -2.80 4.95 -3.59
N THR A 101 -2.14 4.17 -2.73
CA THR A 101 -2.59 3.94 -1.35
C THR A 101 -1.41 3.72 -0.41
N ALA A 102 -1.67 4.00 0.86
CA ALA A 102 -0.79 3.66 1.97
C ALA A 102 -0.71 2.14 2.16
N MET A 103 0.47 1.65 2.52
CA MET A 103 0.74 0.24 2.79
C MET A 103 1.13 0.06 4.27
N ALA A 104 0.64 -1.00 4.90
CA ALA A 104 1.07 -1.39 6.22
C ALA A 104 2.49 -1.98 6.19
N GLY A 105 3.22 -1.88 7.30
CA GLY A 105 4.61 -2.37 7.37
C GLY A 105 4.75 -3.86 7.05
N TYR A 106 3.77 -4.69 7.44
CA TYR A 106 3.77 -6.11 7.12
C TYR A 106 3.63 -6.38 5.61
N GLU A 107 2.91 -5.54 4.87
CA GLU A 107 2.74 -5.70 3.41
C GLU A 107 4.01 -5.36 2.64
N VAL A 108 4.88 -4.53 3.22
CA VAL A 108 6.16 -4.14 2.62
C VAL A 108 7.25 -5.14 2.93
N ALA A 109 7.21 -5.75 4.12
CA ALA A 109 8.20 -6.73 4.56
C ALA A 109 8.30 -7.94 3.62
N ASP A 110 7.17 -8.41 3.09
CA ASP A 110 7.14 -9.53 2.14
C ASP A 110 7.55 -9.12 0.70
N GLY A 111 7.76 -7.83 0.46
CA GLY A 111 7.99 -7.24 -0.86
C GLY A 111 9.44 -6.86 -1.16
N TYR A 112 10.39 -7.10 -0.26
CA TYR A 112 11.80 -6.73 -0.47
C TYR A 112 12.40 -7.44 -1.68
N LYS A 113 13.11 -6.66 -2.50
CA LYS A 113 13.81 -7.13 -3.69
C LYS A 113 15.14 -6.42 -3.80
N GLU A 114 16.14 -7.12 -4.32
CA GLU A 114 17.38 -6.49 -4.75
C GLU A 114 17.11 -5.65 -6.01
N VAL A 115 17.47 -4.37 -5.94
CA VAL A 115 17.30 -3.40 -7.03
C VAL A 115 18.59 -2.61 -7.18
N THR A 116 18.89 -2.20 -8.41
CA THR A 116 20.03 -1.33 -8.70
C THR A 116 19.57 0.11 -8.66
N ASP A 117 20.09 0.88 -7.71
CA ASP A 117 19.82 2.32 -7.58
C ASP A 117 21.02 3.18 -7.96
N THR A 118 20.75 4.45 -8.28
CA THR A 118 21.79 5.43 -8.58
C THR A 118 22.37 5.98 -7.27
N ALA A 119 23.63 5.66 -6.99
CA ALA A 119 24.37 6.25 -5.88
C ALA A 119 25.14 7.50 -6.33
N ILE A 120 24.84 8.66 -5.74
CA ILE A 120 25.51 9.92 -6.09
C ILE A 120 26.13 10.60 -4.87
N TYR A 121 27.11 11.45 -5.13
CA TYR A 121 27.70 12.38 -4.17
C TYR A 121 27.33 13.81 -4.57
N VAL A 122 26.70 14.55 -3.65
CA VAL A 122 26.26 15.93 -3.87
C VAL A 122 27.11 16.86 -3.00
N ARG A 123 27.71 17.88 -3.64
CA ARG A 123 28.48 18.92 -2.96
C ARG A 123 27.59 20.11 -2.64
N THR A 124 27.42 20.45 -1.37
CA THR A 124 26.71 21.66 -0.93
C THR A 124 27.70 22.66 -0.32
N LYS A 125 27.69 23.90 -0.81
CA LYS A 125 28.61 24.95 -0.31
C LYS A 125 28.15 25.46 1.04
N LEU A 126 29.08 25.64 1.98
CA LEU A 126 28.78 26.27 3.26
C LEU A 126 28.48 27.76 3.06
N LYS A 127 27.40 28.26 3.67
CA LYS A 127 27.11 29.70 3.70
C LYS A 127 28.10 30.42 4.64
N ASN A 128 28.53 31.63 4.27
CA ASN A 128 29.54 32.47 4.95
C ASN A 128 29.14 33.00 6.35
N LYS A 129 28.58 32.19 7.25
CA LYS A 129 28.10 32.65 8.56
C LYS A 129 28.47 31.73 9.74
N GLY A 130 29.70 31.23 9.81
CA GLY A 130 30.14 30.39 10.93
C GLY A 130 31.65 30.43 11.19
N LYS A 131 32.04 30.17 12.45
CA LYS A 131 33.46 30.10 12.89
C LYS A 131 34.31 29.15 12.05
N PHE A 132 33.69 28.10 11.49
CA PHE A 132 34.33 27.12 10.60
C PHE A 132 34.86 27.74 9.29
N ASN A 133 34.20 28.76 8.75
CA ASN A 133 34.57 29.38 7.47
C ASN A 133 35.76 30.34 7.61
N ALA A 134 36.11 30.73 8.84
CA ALA A 134 37.32 31.52 9.12
C ALA A 134 38.61 30.67 9.01
N GLN A 135 38.50 29.35 9.19
CA GLN A 135 39.63 28.41 9.13
C GLN A 135 39.77 27.74 7.76
N PHE A 136 38.65 27.52 7.04
CA PHE A 136 38.63 26.88 5.73
C PHE A 136 37.87 27.74 4.73
N LYS A 137 38.60 28.43 3.84
CA LYS A 137 38.01 29.15 2.69
C LYS A 137 37.40 28.14 1.71
N ASP A 138 36.17 28.38 1.25
CA ASP A 138 35.45 27.58 0.25
C ASP A 138 35.11 26.12 0.62
N ALA A 139 34.94 25.85 1.91
CA ALA A 139 34.53 24.54 2.39
C ALA A 139 33.12 24.13 1.89
N SER A 140 32.93 22.85 1.67
CA SER A 140 31.67 22.26 1.21
C SER A 140 31.38 20.96 1.95
N ILE A 141 30.11 20.66 2.15
CA ILE A 141 29.66 19.37 2.67
C ILE A 141 29.46 18.45 1.47
N VAL A 142 29.91 17.21 1.61
CA VAL A 142 29.67 16.14 0.63
C VAL A 142 28.63 15.19 1.23
N ILE A 143 27.53 15.00 0.52
CA ILE A 143 26.40 14.15 0.93
C ILE A 143 26.32 12.96 -0.03
N TRP A 144 26.17 11.75 0.51
CA TRP A 144 25.89 10.55 -0.28
C TRP A 144 24.40 10.21 -0.21
N THR A 145 23.79 9.85 -1.34
CA THR A 145 22.39 9.39 -1.38
C THR A 145 22.16 8.41 -2.53
N THR A 146 21.23 7.48 -2.33
CA THR A 146 20.67 6.59 -3.37
C THR A 146 19.32 7.06 -3.91
N THR A 147 18.75 8.14 -3.35
CA THR A 147 17.44 8.68 -3.73
C THR A 147 17.54 10.16 -4.16
N PRO A 148 18.12 10.46 -5.34
CA PRO A 148 18.32 11.84 -5.80
C PRO A 148 17.04 12.68 -5.87
N TRP A 149 15.89 12.03 -6.09
CA TRP A 149 14.57 12.68 -6.15
C TRP A 149 14.12 13.29 -4.82
N THR A 150 14.77 12.96 -3.69
CA THR A 150 14.50 13.56 -2.38
C THR A 150 15.22 14.89 -2.15
N LEU A 151 16.25 15.20 -2.94
CA LEU A 151 17.08 16.40 -2.77
C LEU A 151 16.31 17.74 -2.84
N PRO A 152 15.28 17.91 -3.71
CA PRO A 152 14.49 19.14 -3.71
C PRO A 152 13.76 19.41 -2.40
N ALA A 153 13.48 18.37 -1.60
CA ALA A 153 12.82 18.46 -0.30
C ALA A 153 13.81 18.53 0.88
N ASN A 154 15.10 18.77 0.62
CA ASN A 154 16.10 18.86 1.69
C ASN A 154 15.86 20.08 2.59
N VAL A 155 15.62 19.86 3.88
CA VAL A 155 15.31 20.92 4.86
C VAL A 155 16.45 21.23 5.85
N ALA A 156 17.50 20.42 5.92
CA ALA A 156 18.65 20.61 6.79
C ALA A 156 19.94 20.05 6.18
#